data_AF-A0A525C7X5-F1
#
_entry.id   AF-A0A525C7X5-F1
#
_cell.length_a   1.000
_cell.length_b   1.000
_cell.length_c   1.000
_cell.angle_alpha   90.00
_cell.angle_beta   90.00
_cell.angle_gamma   90.00
#
_symmetry.space_group_name_H-M   'P 1'
#
loop_
_entity.id
_entity.type
_entity.pdbx_description
1 polymer ?
#
loop_
_entity_poly.entity_id
_entity_poly.type
_entity_poly.pdbx_seq_one_letter_code
_entity_poly.pdbx_strand_id
1 'polypeptide(L)'
;MSDQKQERNQELAAWLMEAWRRSAVHYGLWLGETIHQVGLEPALAMEAEAGDAFTSILLRRLSKILDFEIRDGVPAPLAELPGEKLEALAEAVSLNWLALDGVWFQAVERARALQDAQRANDTCWTRFSPFEAKRIMTLAEIPESGGLDALITALGLRLYARINVQEIVRESESSFVFYMRECRVQSARKRKNMTPYPCKPGGLMEYRHFAWTIDSRIQTECVACPPDETGPDYACAWRFTLEDPA
;
A
#
# COMPACT_ATOMS: atom_id res chain seq x y z
N MET A 1 -30.66 -33.58 10.13
CA MET A 1 -31.21 -32.21 10.00
C MET A 1 -30.25 -31.14 10.52
N SER A 2 -29.60 -31.34 11.67
CA SER A 2 -28.53 -30.43 12.14
C SER A 2 -27.33 -30.39 11.18
N ASP A 3 -26.85 -31.56 10.75
CA ASP A 3 -25.63 -31.66 9.94
C ASP A 3 -25.78 -31.05 8.55
N GLN A 4 -26.92 -31.27 7.87
CA GLN A 4 -27.22 -30.64 6.57
C GLN A 4 -27.32 -29.10 6.65
N LYS A 5 -27.80 -28.56 7.78
CA LYS A 5 -27.84 -27.12 8.00
C LYS A 5 -26.44 -26.56 8.23
N GLN A 6 -25.60 -27.29 8.96
CA GLN A 6 -24.21 -26.92 9.21
C GLN A 6 -23.37 -26.97 7.92
N GLU A 7 -23.55 -28.00 7.11
CA GLU A 7 -22.91 -28.15 5.79
C GLU A 7 -23.28 -26.99 4.86
N ARG A 8 -24.57 -26.69 4.72
CA ARG A 8 -25.04 -25.55 3.91
C ARG A 8 -24.48 -24.20 4.40
N ASN A 9 -24.39 -24.00 5.71
CA ASN A 9 -23.80 -22.78 6.26
C ASN A 9 -22.30 -22.66 5.92
N GLN A 10 -21.58 -23.77 5.97
CA GLN A 10 -20.17 -23.82 5.62
C GLN A 10 -19.93 -23.56 4.13
N GLU A 11 -20.76 -24.15 3.25
CA GLU A 11 -20.73 -23.88 1.81
C GLU A 11 -20.98 -22.39 1.50
N LEU A 12 -21.99 -21.80 2.16
CA LEU A 12 -22.30 -20.38 1.98
C LEU A 12 -21.16 -19.49 2.49
N ALA A 13 -20.54 -19.82 3.63
CA ALA A 13 -19.38 -19.10 4.15
C ALA A 13 -18.19 -19.16 3.18
N ALA A 14 -17.90 -20.34 2.61
CA ALA A 14 -16.86 -20.48 1.60
C ALA A 14 -17.18 -19.67 0.32
N TRP A 15 -18.45 -19.66 -0.10
CA TRP A 15 -18.90 -18.86 -1.24
C TRP A 15 -18.72 -17.36 -0.99
N LEU A 16 -18.98 -16.88 0.23
CA LEU A 16 -18.77 -15.47 0.61
C LEU A 16 -17.30 -15.07 0.54
N MET A 17 -16.38 -15.93 0.99
CA MET A 17 -14.94 -15.68 0.86
C MET A 17 -14.51 -15.56 -0.61
N GLU A 18 -15.04 -16.42 -1.48
CA GLU A 18 -14.77 -16.34 -2.91
C GLU A 18 -15.47 -15.13 -3.58
N ALA A 19 -16.64 -14.72 -3.09
CA ALA A 19 -17.30 -13.50 -3.55
C ALA A 19 -16.47 -12.25 -3.25
N TRP A 20 -15.84 -12.18 -2.06
CA TRP A 20 -14.92 -11.09 -1.71
C TRP A 20 -13.73 -11.04 -2.68
N ARG A 21 -13.07 -12.19 -2.93
CA ARG A 21 -11.92 -12.26 -3.85
C ARG A 21 -12.28 -11.81 -5.27
N ARG A 22 -13.41 -12.29 -5.81
CA ARG A 22 -13.92 -11.87 -7.13
C ARG A 22 -14.24 -10.38 -7.18
N SER A 23 -14.79 -9.83 -6.10
CA SER A 23 -15.09 -8.40 -6.00
C SER A 23 -13.82 -7.56 -5.98
N ALA A 24 -12.79 -7.97 -5.22
CA ALA A 24 -11.50 -7.29 -5.19
C ALA A 24 -10.81 -7.27 -6.57
N VAL A 25 -10.82 -8.41 -7.29
CA VAL A 25 -10.31 -8.48 -8.66
C VAL A 25 -11.10 -7.56 -9.59
N HIS A 26 -12.44 -7.59 -9.52
CA HIS A 26 -13.28 -6.74 -10.36
C HIS A 26 -13.05 -5.25 -10.09
N TYR A 27 -12.91 -4.84 -8.83
CA TYR A 27 -12.56 -3.46 -8.47
C TYR A 27 -11.20 -3.05 -9.04
N GLY A 28 -10.18 -3.89 -8.88
CA GLY A 28 -8.85 -3.64 -9.43
C GLY A 28 -8.84 -3.56 -10.96
N LEU A 29 -9.62 -4.41 -11.64
CA LEU A 29 -9.79 -4.37 -13.10
C LEU A 29 -10.48 -3.08 -13.55
N TRP A 30 -11.53 -2.63 -12.85
CA TRP A 30 -12.16 -1.33 -13.14
C TRP A 30 -11.16 -0.20 -13.07
N LEU A 31 -10.40 -0.10 -11.97
CA LEU A 31 -9.36 0.92 -11.85
C LEU A 31 -8.31 0.79 -12.96
N GLY A 32 -7.85 -0.43 -13.24
CA GLY A 32 -6.86 -0.69 -14.29
C GLY A 32 -7.34 -0.26 -15.68
N GLU A 33 -8.57 -0.59 -16.04
CA GLU A 33 -9.16 -0.20 -17.33
C GLU A 33 -9.45 1.29 -17.39
N THR A 34 -9.97 1.91 -16.34
CA THR A 34 -10.17 3.37 -16.30
C THR A 34 -8.83 4.09 -16.51
N ILE A 35 -7.77 3.66 -15.82
CA ILE A 35 -6.41 4.17 -16.03
C ILE A 35 -5.96 3.99 -17.49
N HIS A 36 -6.27 2.85 -18.12
CA HIS A 36 -5.92 2.60 -19.52
C HIS A 36 -6.65 3.54 -20.49
N GLN A 37 -7.93 3.82 -20.24
CA GLN A 37 -8.77 4.61 -21.14
C GLN A 37 -8.57 6.13 -20.99
N VAL A 38 -8.43 6.64 -19.75
CA VAL A 38 -8.43 8.09 -19.48
C VAL A 38 -7.13 8.62 -18.87
N GLY A 39 -6.14 7.75 -18.63
CA GLY A 39 -4.91 8.11 -17.95
C GLY A 39 -5.02 8.06 -16.43
N LEU A 40 -3.89 8.18 -15.74
CA LEU A 40 -3.80 7.94 -14.30
C LEU A 40 -4.56 8.99 -13.48
N GLU A 41 -4.26 10.27 -13.69
CA GLU A 41 -4.75 11.35 -12.84
C GLU A 41 -6.30 11.48 -12.86
N PRO A 42 -6.97 11.49 -14.03
CA PRO A 42 -8.43 11.46 -14.06
C PRO A 42 -9.00 10.17 -13.45
N ALA A 43 -8.34 9.02 -13.65
CA ALA A 43 -8.80 7.76 -13.09
C ALA A 43 -8.74 7.74 -11.56
N LEU A 44 -7.74 8.37 -10.94
CA LEU A 44 -7.67 8.47 -9.47
C LEU A 44 -8.77 9.36 -8.89
N ALA A 45 -9.16 10.43 -9.58
CA ALA A 45 -10.30 11.25 -9.17
C ALA A 45 -11.62 10.47 -9.27
N MET A 46 -11.81 9.71 -10.35
CA MET A 46 -12.98 8.83 -10.52
C MET A 46 -12.99 7.70 -9.49
N GLU A 47 -11.82 7.13 -9.17
CA GLU A 47 -11.68 6.11 -8.14
C GLU A 47 -12.06 6.64 -6.77
N ALA A 48 -11.66 7.87 -6.42
CA ALA A 48 -12.03 8.44 -5.13
C ALA A 48 -13.56 8.53 -4.98
N GLU A 49 -14.26 9.05 -6.01
CA GLU A 49 -15.73 9.11 -6.02
C GLU A 49 -16.36 7.70 -5.93
N ALA A 50 -15.93 6.78 -6.80
CA ALA A 50 -16.50 5.44 -6.88
C ALA A 50 -16.21 4.60 -5.62
N GLY A 51 -14.99 4.70 -5.09
CA GLY A 51 -14.50 3.97 -3.92
C GLY A 51 -15.16 4.43 -2.62
N ASP A 52 -15.30 5.74 -2.43
CA ASP A 52 -15.99 6.29 -1.26
C ASP A 52 -17.49 5.94 -1.29
N ALA A 53 -18.12 6.06 -2.47
CA ALA A 53 -19.51 5.64 -2.66
C ALA A 53 -19.70 4.14 -2.41
N PHE A 54 -18.84 3.29 -2.99
CA PHE A 54 -18.90 1.84 -2.82
C PHE A 54 -18.70 1.44 -1.36
N THR A 55 -17.71 2.02 -0.67
CA THR A 55 -17.45 1.75 0.74
C THR A 55 -18.65 2.11 1.61
N SER A 56 -19.27 3.27 1.38
CA SER A 56 -20.50 3.66 2.10
C SER A 56 -21.66 2.69 1.86
N ILE A 57 -21.85 2.24 0.61
CA ILE A 57 -22.90 1.26 0.26
C ILE A 57 -22.63 -0.09 0.93
N LEU A 58 -21.38 -0.56 0.87
CA LEU A 58 -20.96 -1.83 1.45
C LEU A 58 -21.20 -1.84 2.97
N LEU A 59 -20.67 -0.82 3.67
CA LEU A 59 -20.81 -0.71 5.12
C LEU A 59 -22.28 -0.63 5.54
N ARG A 60 -23.11 0.14 4.83
CA ARG A 60 -24.56 0.25 5.12
C ARG A 60 -25.32 -1.07 4.92
N ARG A 61 -24.88 -1.92 4.00
CA ARG A 61 -25.48 -3.25 3.81
C ARG A 61 -25.03 -4.20 4.92
N LEU A 62 -23.73 -4.21 5.22
CA LEU A 62 -23.16 -5.04 6.27
C LEU A 62 -23.71 -4.66 7.65
N SER A 63 -23.89 -3.37 7.93
CA SER A 63 -24.42 -2.89 9.21
C SER A 63 -25.82 -3.42 9.50
N LYS A 64 -26.68 -3.51 8.49
CA LYS A 64 -28.03 -4.07 8.61
C LYS A 64 -28.04 -5.59 8.81
N ILE A 65 -27.08 -6.30 8.20
CA ILE A 65 -27.02 -7.76 8.25
C ILE A 65 -26.34 -8.25 9.53
N LEU A 66 -25.29 -7.54 9.96
CA LEU A 66 -24.46 -7.89 11.12
C LEU A 66 -24.80 -7.08 12.38
N ASP A 67 -25.82 -6.21 12.29
CA ASP A 67 -26.37 -5.42 13.40
C ASP A 67 -25.33 -4.56 14.14
N PHE A 68 -24.65 -3.69 13.40
CA PHE A 68 -23.70 -2.73 13.97
C PHE A 68 -24.01 -1.29 13.57
N GLU A 69 -23.65 -0.33 14.43
CA GLU A 69 -23.76 1.10 14.15
C GLU A 69 -22.58 1.60 13.30
N ILE A 70 -22.80 2.63 12.48
CA ILE A 70 -21.75 3.38 11.77
C ILE A 70 -21.74 4.81 12.33
N ARG A 71 -20.58 5.28 12.82
CA ARG A 71 -20.34 6.64 13.30
C ARG A 71 -19.27 7.30 12.44
N ASP A 72 -19.58 8.46 11.86
CA ASP A 72 -18.65 9.22 11.01
C ASP A 72 -18.00 8.38 9.90
N GLY A 73 -18.78 7.47 9.29
CA GLY A 73 -18.30 6.57 8.23
C GLY A 73 -17.52 5.34 8.71
N VAL A 74 -17.31 5.18 10.03
CA VAL A 74 -16.57 4.08 10.63
C VAL A 74 -17.53 3.14 11.41
N PRO A 75 -17.41 1.80 11.30
CA PRO A 75 -18.16 0.89 12.15
C PRO A 75 -17.86 1.13 13.64
N ALA A 76 -18.88 1.36 14.47
CA ALA A 76 -18.71 1.59 15.89
C ALA A 76 -17.93 0.46 16.60
N PRO A 77 -18.17 -0.84 16.33
CA PRO A 77 -17.37 -1.91 16.93
C PRO A 77 -15.88 -1.85 16.59
N LEU A 78 -15.50 -1.23 15.47
CA LEU A 78 -14.09 -0.99 15.14
C LEU A 78 -13.55 0.18 15.95
N ALA A 79 -14.26 1.32 15.95
CA ALA A 79 -13.86 2.53 16.66
C ALA A 79 -13.78 2.35 18.20
N GLU A 80 -14.56 1.43 18.75
CA GLU A 80 -14.64 1.14 20.19
C GLU A 80 -13.65 0.06 20.66
N LEU A 81 -12.83 -0.50 19.78
CA LEU A 81 -11.78 -1.43 20.18
C LEU A 81 -10.78 -0.73 21.12
N PRO A 82 -10.23 -1.45 22.12
CA PRO A 82 -9.08 -0.96 22.89
C PRO A 82 -7.93 -0.55 21.98
N GLY A 83 -7.22 0.53 22.33
CA GLY A 83 -6.13 1.07 21.51
C GLY A 83 -5.10 0.03 21.06
N GLU A 84 -4.66 -0.85 21.96
CA GLU A 84 -3.73 -1.96 21.64
C GLU A 84 -4.29 -2.91 20.57
N LYS A 85 -5.62 -3.17 20.56
CA LYS A 85 -6.25 -4.00 19.53
C LYS A 85 -6.36 -3.28 18.20
N LEU A 86 -6.59 -1.96 18.21
CA LEU A 86 -6.56 -1.15 16.98
C LEU A 86 -5.17 -1.13 16.36
N GLU A 87 -4.12 -0.97 17.17
CA GLU A 87 -2.74 -1.02 16.72
C GLU A 87 -2.40 -2.40 16.15
N ALA A 88 -2.73 -3.48 16.85
CA ALA A 88 -2.52 -4.84 16.38
C ALA A 88 -3.30 -5.13 15.08
N LEU A 89 -4.53 -4.62 14.95
CA LEU A 89 -5.32 -4.78 13.75
C LEU A 89 -4.73 -3.98 12.58
N ALA A 90 -4.26 -2.76 12.81
CA ALA A 90 -3.59 -1.95 11.79
C ALA A 90 -2.30 -2.64 11.30
N GLU A 91 -1.48 -3.18 12.22
CA GLU A 91 -0.31 -3.97 11.86
C GLU A 91 -0.70 -5.21 11.04
N ALA A 92 -1.72 -5.96 11.49
CA ALA A 92 -2.18 -7.15 10.79
C ALA A 92 -2.68 -6.85 9.36
N VAL A 93 -3.40 -5.74 9.16
CA VAL A 93 -3.84 -5.29 7.83
C VAL A 93 -2.65 -4.95 6.94
N SER A 94 -1.65 -4.21 7.46
CA SER A 94 -0.42 -3.91 6.72
C SER A 94 0.38 -5.18 6.38
N LEU A 95 0.44 -6.15 7.29
CA LEU A 95 1.08 -7.44 7.05
C LEU A 95 0.35 -8.25 5.97
N ASN A 96 -0.98 -8.24 5.97
CA ASN A 96 -1.78 -8.93 4.97
C ASN A 96 -1.63 -8.30 3.59
N TRP A 97 -1.53 -6.98 3.51
CA TRP A 97 -1.24 -6.27 2.26
C TRP A 97 0.15 -6.66 1.71
N LEU A 98 1.19 -6.69 2.55
CA LEU A 98 2.51 -7.13 2.09
C LEU A 98 2.52 -8.62 1.72
N ALA A 99 1.76 -9.45 2.44
CA ALA A 99 1.61 -10.86 2.10
C ALA A 99 0.93 -11.03 0.75
N LEU A 100 -0.11 -10.24 0.44
CA LEU A 100 -0.80 -10.22 -0.85
C LEU A 100 0.19 -9.95 -2.00
N ASP A 101 1.01 -8.92 -1.86
CA ASP A 101 2.05 -8.60 -2.84
C ASP A 101 3.04 -9.77 -3.04
N GLY A 102 3.55 -10.32 -1.94
CA GLY A 102 4.49 -11.44 -1.96
C GLY A 102 3.92 -12.74 -2.55
N VAL A 103 2.65 -13.08 -2.30
CA VAL A 103 2.05 -14.30 -2.88
C VAL A 103 1.77 -14.16 -4.37
N TRP A 104 1.39 -12.97 -4.85
CA TRP A 104 1.27 -12.68 -6.27
C TRP A 104 2.63 -12.77 -6.97
N PHE A 105 3.65 -12.13 -6.39
CA PHE A 105 5.01 -12.19 -6.90
C PHE A 105 5.48 -13.63 -7.10
N GLN A 106 5.37 -14.46 -6.06
CA GLN A 106 5.79 -15.85 -6.12
C GLN A 106 4.97 -16.70 -7.08
N ALA A 107 3.66 -16.43 -7.22
CA ALA A 107 2.82 -17.13 -8.17
C ALA A 107 3.28 -16.89 -9.62
N VAL A 108 3.56 -15.62 -9.97
CA VAL A 108 4.08 -15.25 -11.30
C VAL A 108 5.48 -15.83 -11.51
N GLU A 109 6.37 -15.68 -10.52
CA GLU A 109 7.74 -16.20 -10.59
C GLU A 109 7.76 -17.71 -10.83
N ARG A 110 6.98 -18.49 -10.07
CA ARG A 110 6.90 -19.95 -10.23
C ARG A 110 6.33 -20.37 -11.58
N ALA A 111 5.34 -19.64 -12.09
CA ALA A 111 4.70 -19.97 -13.36
C ALA A 111 5.56 -19.58 -14.56
N ARG A 112 6.35 -18.50 -14.42
CA ARG A 112 7.14 -17.86 -15.46
C ARG A 112 8.61 -17.76 -15.01
N ALA A 113 9.11 -16.54 -14.80
CA ALA A 113 10.46 -16.27 -14.31
C ALA A 113 10.46 -15.04 -13.39
N LEU A 114 11.58 -14.84 -12.69
CA LEU A 114 11.77 -13.70 -11.78
C LEU A 114 11.51 -12.36 -12.49
N GLN A 115 12.00 -12.19 -13.72
CA GLN A 115 11.87 -10.95 -14.48
C GLN A 115 10.41 -10.60 -14.77
N ASP A 116 9.55 -11.60 -14.98
CA ASP A 116 8.12 -11.38 -15.24
C ASP A 116 7.40 -10.95 -13.96
N ALA A 117 7.75 -11.55 -12.82
CA ALA A 117 7.23 -11.14 -11.51
C ALA A 117 7.67 -9.70 -11.16
N GLN A 118 8.93 -9.36 -11.41
CA GLN A 118 9.45 -8.00 -11.23
C GLN A 118 8.72 -6.99 -12.12
N ARG A 119 8.55 -7.29 -13.40
CA ARG A 119 7.84 -6.39 -14.33
C ARG A 119 6.40 -6.14 -13.88
N ALA A 120 5.70 -7.19 -13.44
CA ALA A 120 4.34 -7.07 -12.93
C ALA A 120 4.29 -6.21 -11.65
N ASN A 121 5.19 -6.47 -10.70
CA ASN A 121 5.34 -5.70 -9.46
C ASN A 121 5.65 -4.22 -9.76
N ASP A 122 6.69 -3.94 -10.52
CA ASP A 122 7.16 -2.58 -10.77
C ASP A 122 6.09 -1.77 -11.49
N THR A 123 5.38 -2.38 -12.44
CA THR A 123 4.24 -1.74 -13.12
C THR A 123 3.08 -1.48 -12.17
N CYS A 124 2.79 -2.40 -11.24
CA CYS A 124 1.78 -2.19 -10.19
C CYS A 124 2.11 -0.95 -9.36
N TRP A 125 3.38 -0.79 -8.94
CA TRP A 125 3.82 0.37 -8.16
C TRP A 125 3.66 1.71 -8.88
N THR A 126 3.77 1.77 -10.21
CA THR A 126 3.50 3.01 -10.97
C THR A 126 2.03 3.48 -10.87
N ARG A 127 1.11 2.59 -10.48
CA ARG A 127 -0.32 2.88 -10.31
C ARG A 127 -0.70 2.99 -8.84
N PHE A 128 -0.22 2.06 -8.02
CA PHE A 128 -0.57 1.99 -6.61
C PHE A 128 0.05 3.13 -5.79
N SER A 129 1.30 3.53 -6.05
CA SER A 129 1.95 4.58 -5.23
C SER A 129 1.25 5.95 -5.34
N PRO A 130 0.87 6.42 -6.55
CA PRO A 130 0.05 7.62 -6.68
C PRO A 130 -1.32 7.50 -6.04
N PHE A 131 -1.98 6.35 -6.17
CA PHE A 131 -3.24 6.07 -5.48
C PHE A 131 -3.07 6.18 -3.95
N GLU A 132 -2.09 5.47 -3.38
CA GLU A 132 -1.78 5.50 -1.94
C GLU A 132 -1.51 6.93 -1.47
N ALA A 133 -0.68 7.67 -2.21
CA ALA A 133 -0.38 9.08 -1.91
C ALA A 133 -1.63 9.95 -1.88
N LYS A 134 -2.48 9.92 -2.93
CA LYS A 134 -3.71 10.72 -2.96
C LYS A 134 -4.67 10.36 -1.83
N ARG A 135 -4.83 9.07 -1.51
CA ARG A 135 -5.68 8.64 -0.37
C ARG A 135 -5.12 9.09 0.98
N ILE A 136 -3.80 9.04 1.17
CA ILE A 136 -3.14 9.56 2.38
C ILE A 136 -3.30 11.08 2.46
N MET A 137 -3.15 11.79 1.35
CA MET A 137 -3.32 13.25 1.32
C MET A 137 -4.73 13.65 1.75
N THR A 138 -5.77 12.97 1.24
CA THR A 138 -7.14 13.20 1.70
C THR A 138 -7.31 12.86 3.19
N LEU A 139 -6.77 11.72 3.64
CA LEU A 139 -6.91 11.27 5.03
C LEU A 139 -6.27 12.25 6.04
N ALA A 140 -5.12 12.83 5.69
CA ALA A 140 -4.35 13.72 6.56
C ALA A 140 -4.46 15.21 6.17
N GLU A 141 -5.42 15.55 5.30
CA GLU A 141 -5.67 16.91 4.82
C GLU A 141 -4.41 17.61 4.26
N ILE A 142 -3.54 16.84 3.61
CA ILE A 142 -2.28 17.34 3.03
C ILE A 142 -2.62 18.09 1.73
N PRO A 143 -2.28 19.38 1.61
CA PRO A 143 -2.48 20.13 0.38
C PRO A 143 -1.53 19.67 -0.73
N GLU A 144 -1.92 19.90 -1.98
CA GLU A 144 -1.00 19.73 -3.11
C GLU A 144 0.22 20.65 -2.96
N SER A 145 1.38 20.16 -3.42
CA SER A 145 2.64 20.90 -3.34
C SER A 145 3.05 21.30 -1.91
N GLY A 146 2.72 20.45 -0.92
CA GLY A 146 3.07 20.67 0.49
C GLY A 146 4.55 20.47 0.83
N GLY A 147 5.42 20.22 -0.15
CA GLY A 147 6.86 20.08 0.03
C GLY A 147 7.30 18.86 0.84
N LEU A 148 8.52 18.94 1.40
CA LEU A 148 9.14 17.81 2.11
C LEU A 148 8.42 17.45 3.42
N ASP A 149 7.82 18.41 4.10
CA ASP A 149 7.11 18.16 5.36
C ASP A 149 5.82 17.36 5.13
N ALA A 150 5.11 17.67 4.05
CA ALA A 150 3.99 16.87 3.57
C ALA A 150 4.44 15.45 3.20
N LEU A 151 5.58 15.31 2.50
CA LEU A 151 6.13 13.99 2.16
C LEU A 151 6.50 13.18 3.41
N ILE A 152 7.16 13.78 4.40
CA ILE A 152 7.51 13.13 5.67
C ILE A 152 6.25 12.63 6.39
N THR A 153 5.23 13.47 6.48
CA THR A 153 3.94 13.11 7.09
C THR A 153 3.30 11.93 6.34
N ALA A 154 3.26 12.00 5.01
CA ALA A 154 2.66 10.97 4.19
C ALA A 154 3.42 9.64 4.27
N LEU A 155 4.76 9.65 4.27
CA LEU A 155 5.59 8.45 4.45
C LEU A 155 5.25 7.72 5.77
N GLY A 156 5.00 8.46 6.85
CA GLY A 156 4.60 7.91 8.15
C GLY A 156 3.21 7.27 8.19
N LEU A 157 2.36 7.54 7.19
CA LEU A 157 0.99 7.00 7.09
C LEU A 157 0.87 5.81 6.14
N ARG A 158 1.95 5.46 5.42
CA ARG A 158 1.98 4.30 4.52
C ARG A 158 1.85 2.99 5.27
N LEU A 159 1.33 1.97 4.61
CA LEU A 159 1.21 0.63 5.20
C LEU A 159 2.58 0.08 5.64
N TYR A 160 3.64 0.38 4.89
CA TYR A 160 5.02 0.02 5.24
C TYR A 160 5.51 0.61 6.55
N ALA A 161 5.07 1.81 6.94
CA ALA A 161 5.50 2.47 8.17
C ALA A 161 5.09 1.68 9.43
N ARG A 162 4.09 0.80 9.32
CA ARG A 162 3.61 -0.03 10.44
C ARG A 162 4.38 -1.35 10.62
N ILE A 163 5.11 -1.80 9.61
CA ILE A 163 5.67 -3.17 9.57
C ILE A 163 7.18 -3.22 9.34
N ASN A 164 7.80 -2.06 9.14
CA ASN A 164 9.22 -1.87 8.93
C ASN A 164 9.77 -0.83 9.91
N VAL A 165 11.07 -0.86 10.18
CA VAL A 165 11.75 0.19 10.96
C VAL A 165 12.29 1.23 9.99
N GLN A 166 11.91 2.48 10.18
CA GLN A 166 12.20 3.58 9.27
C GLN A 166 12.76 4.79 10.03
N GLU A 167 13.63 5.54 9.39
CA GLU A 167 14.21 6.77 9.95
C GLU A 167 14.33 7.84 8.87
N ILE A 168 14.10 9.09 9.26
CA ILE A 168 14.26 10.25 8.39
C ILE A 168 15.36 11.12 8.97
N VAL A 169 16.39 11.39 8.18
CA VAL A 169 17.51 12.26 8.53
C VAL A 169 17.51 13.45 7.58
N ARG A 170 17.26 14.66 8.10
CA ARG A 170 17.38 15.87 7.30
C ARG A 170 18.85 16.15 7.00
N GLU A 171 19.18 16.28 5.71
CA GLU A 171 20.51 16.71 5.27
C GLU A 171 20.56 18.25 5.17
N SER A 172 19.42 18.89 4.84
CA SER A 172 19.27 20.34 4.74
C SER A 172 17.80 20.77 4.91
N GLU A 173 17.50 22.05 4.69
CA GLU A 173 16.12 22.54 4.60
C GLU A 173 15.39 22.00 3.35
N SER A 174 16.12 21.74 2.26
CA SER A 174 15.58 21.28 0.98
C SER A 174 15.89 19.82 0.67
N SER A 175 16.39 19.03 1.63
CA SER A 175 16.63 17.60 1.43
C SER A 175 16.60 16.75 2.71
N PHE A 176 16.18 15.50 2.58
CA PHE A 176 16.33 14.48 3.61
C PHE A 176 16.60 13.09 3.01
N VAL A 177 17.19 12.22 3.82
CA VAL A 177 17.35 10.79 3.50
C VAL A 177 16.38 9.97 4.35
N PHE A 178 15.59 9.16 3.68
CA PHE A 178 14.72 8.15 4.25
C PHE A 178 15.47 6.81 4.29
N TYR A 179 15.76 6.34 5.49
CA TYR A 179 16.38 5.04 5.75
C TYR A 179 15.32 4.01 6.08
N MET A 180 15.26 2.95 5.30
CA MET A 180 14.59 1.71 5.68
C MET A 180 15.57 0.88 6.51
N ARG A 181 15.61 1.10 7.83
CA ARG A 181 16.51 0.41 8.76
C ARG A 181 16.31 -1.10 8.72
N GLU A 182 15.05 -1.53 8.83
CA GLU A 182 14.67 -2.93 8.68
C GLU A 182 13.54 -3.09 7.67
N CYS A 183 13.81 -3.81 6.59
CA CYS A 183 12.81 -4.17 5.59
C CYS A 183 12.35 -5.61 5.82
N ARG A 184 11.05 -5.80 6.10
CA ARG A 184 10.47 -7.12 6.34
C ARG A 184 10.70 -8.11 5.20
N VAL A 185 10.70 -7.67 3.94
CA VAL A 185 10.98 -8.50 2.76
C VAL A 185 12.41 -9.02 2.80
N GLN A 186 13.40 -8.13 2.98
CA GLN A 186 14.81 -8.53 3.03
C GLN A 186 15.10 -9.38 4.27
N SER A 187 14.52 -9.03 5.43
CA SER A 187 14.63 -9.82 6.66
C SER A 187 14.05 -11.24 6.48
N ALA A 188 12.91 -11.39 5.79
CA ALA A 188 12.35 -12.70 5.48
C ALA A 188 13.25 -13.52 4.56
N ARG A 189 13.87 -12.90 3.55
CA ARG A 189 14.82 -13.57 2.66
C ARG A 189 16.11 -13.99 3.38
N LYS A 190 16.65 -13.12 4.23
CA LYS A 190 17.81 -13.43 5.10
C LYS A 190 17.54 -14.63 5.99
N ARG A 191 16.37 -14.70 6.66
CA ARG A 191 15.96 -15.86 7.46
C ARG A 191 15.85 -17.15 6.66
N LYS A 192 15.52 -17.06 5.37
CA LYS A 192 15.43 -18.19 4.44
C LYS A 192 16.75 -18.49 3.71
N ASN A 193 17.85 -17.81 4.07
CA ASN A 193 19.15 -17.93 3.41
C ASN A 193 19.07 -17.70 1.87
N MET A 194 18.20 -16.78 1.45
CA MET A 194 18.01 -16.39 0.05
C MET A 194 18.81 -15.13 -0.26
N THR A 195 19.31 -15.02 -1.50
CA THR A 195 19.90 -13.78 -2.02
C THR A 195 18.95 -12.60 -1.82
N PRO A 196 19.45 -11.40 -1.45
CA PRO A 196 18.63 -10.20 -1.36
C PRO A 196 17.76 -10.00 -2.60
N TYR A 197 16.53 -9.54 -2.40
CA TYR A 197 15.64 -9.24 -3.51
C TYR A 197 16.13 -7.94 -4.20
N PRO A 198 16.37 -7.91 -5.52
CA PRO A 198 16.79 -6.71 -6.23
C PRO A 198 15.63 -5.68 -6.34
N CYS A 199 15.35 -5.00 -5.22
CA CYS A 199 14.25 -4.05 -5.03
C CYS A 199 14.40 -2.72 -5.78
N LYS A 200 15.61 -2.33 -6.17
CA LYS A 200 15.91 -0.98 -6.68
C LYS A 200 14.98 -0.53 -7.82
N PRO A 201 14.70 -1.35 -8.86
CA PRO A 201 13.80 -0.92 -9.94
C PRO A 201 12.38 -0.59 -9.45
N GLY A 202 11.79 -1.49 -8.65
CA GLY A 202 10.48 -1.28 -8.05
C GLY A 202 10.46 -0.09 -7.08
N GLY A 203 11.49 0.05 -6.24
CA GLY A 203 11.62 1.18 -5.32
C GLY A 203 11.74 2.53 -6.03
N LEU A 204 12.44 2.58 -7.17
CA LEU A 204 12.51 3.79 -8.00
C LEU A 204 11.14 4.19 -8.54
N MET A 205 10.32 3.21 -8.96
CA MET A 205 8.94 3.49 -9.37
C MET A 205 8.12 3.95 -8.17
N GLU A 206 8.17 3.20 -7.07
CA GLU A 206 7.40 3.44 -5.85
C GLU A 206 7.65 4.83 -5.27
N TYR A 207 8.88 5.11 -4.82
CA TYR A 207 9.19 6.34 -4.08
C TYR A 207 9.10 7.58 -4.97
N ARG A 208 9.49 7.49 -6.24
CA ARG A 208 9.40 8.61 -7.18
C ARG A 208 7.95 8.99 -7.45
N HIS A 209 7.10 8.01 -7.76
CA HIS A 209 5.70 8.28 -8.05
C HIS A 209 4.94 8.73 -6.79
N PHE A 210 5.26 8.16 -5.63
CA PHE A 210 4.68 8.60 -4.35
C PHE A 210 5.03 10.06 -4.05
N ALA A 211 6.31 10.42 -4.07
CA ALA A 211 6.77 11.78 -3.77
C ALA A 211 6.26 12.81 -4.79
N TRP A 212 6.33 12.48 -6.08
CA TRP A 212 5.82 13.35 -7.15
C TRP A 212 4.32 13.65 -7.02
N THR A 213 3.54 12.68 -6.54
CA THR A 213 2.09 12.85 -6.36
C THR A 213 1.75 13.84 -5.23
N ILE A 214 2.61 13.91 -4.22
CA ILE A 214 2.48 14.86 -3.11
C ILE A 214 2.95 16.25 -3.56
N ASP A 215 4.11 16.30 -4.21
CA ASP A 215 4.66 17.52 -4.77
C ASP A 215 5.55 17.18 -5.98
N SER A 216 5.12 17.63 -7.15
CA SER A 216 5.80 17.32 -8.42
C SER A 216 7.21 17.90 -8.54
N ARG A 217 7.60 18.81 -7.63
CA ARG A 217 8.94 19.42 -7.56
C ARG A 217 9.94 18.53 -6.82
N ILE A 218 9.47 17.52 -6.08
CA ILE A 218 10.37 16.64 -5.31
C ILE A 218 11.08 15.69 -6.26
N GLN A 219 12.41 15.73 -6.22
CA GLN A 219 13.28 14.74 -6.85
C GLN A 219 13.56 13.59 -5.88
N THR A 220 13.58 12.37 -6.41
CA THR A 220 13.86 11.15 -5.66
C THR A 220 15.10 10.47 -6.21
N GLU A 221 16.06 10.18 -5.35
CA GLU A 221 17.31 9.50 -5.68
C GLU A 221 17.47 8.23 -4.83
N CYS A 222 17.86 7.12 -5.46
CA CYS A 222 18.24 5.91 -4.75
C CYS A 222 19.66 6.08 -4.20
N VAL A 223 19.81 6.22 -2.89
CA VAL A 223 21.13 6.24 -2.23
C VAL A 223 21.71 4.82 -2.20
N ALA A 224 20.89 3.83 -1.84
CA ALA A 224 21.23 2.41 -1.93
C ALA A 224 19.97 1.53 -1.82
N CYS A 225 19.80 0.55 -2.69
CA CYS A 225 18.84 -0.56 -2.56
C CYS A 225 19.44 -1.75 -3.30
N PRO A 226 19.29 -2.99 -2.81
CA PRO A 226 19.63 -4.17 -3.58
C PRO A 226 19.12 -4.09 -5.04
N PRO A 227 19.94 -4.46 -6.03
CA PRO A 227 21.17 -5.23 -5.91
C PRO A 227 22.43 -4.43 -5.57
N ASP A 228 22.33 -3.10 -5.39
CA ASP A 228 23.46 -2.32 -4.90
C ASP A 228 23.91 -2.86 -3.53
N GLU A 229 25.20 -2.70 -3.22
CA GLU A 229 25.68 -3.00 -1.88
C GLU A 229 24.97 -2.10 -0.86
N THR A 230 24.53 -2.71 0.23
CA THR A 230 23.91 -2.02 1.36
C THR A 230 24.72 -2.30 2.61
N GLY A 231 24.90 -1.27 3.45
CA GLY A 231 25.61 -1.38 4.71
C GLY A 231 24.83 -2.17 5.77
N PRO A 232 25.41 -2.42 6.95
CA PRO A 232 24.73 -3.12 8.03
C PRO A 232 23.55 -2.33 8.63
N ASP A 233 23.54 -1.01 8.44
CA ASP A 233 22.68 -0.09 9.20
C ASP A 233 21.33 0.21 8.51
N TYR A 234 21.11 -0.26 7.29
CA TYR A 234 19.84 -0.09 6.58
C TYR A 234 19.69 -1.09 5.41
N ALA A 235 18.45 -1.48 5.13
CA ALA A 235 18.09 -2.33 3.99
C ALA A 235 17.98 -1.56 2.67
N CYS A 236 17.56 -0.28 2.73
CA CYS A 236 17.66 0.67 1.62
C CYS A 236 17.59 2.11 2.12
N ALA A 237 18.01 3.05 1.28
CA ALA A 237 18.02 4.48 1.56
C ALA A 237 17.65 5.28 0.32
N TRP A 238 16.80 6.30 0.51
CA TRP A 238 16.25 7.14 -0.56
C TRP A 238 16.38 8.61 -0.17
N ARG A 239 16.96 9.42 -1.05
CA ARG A 239 17.06 10.86 -0.85
C ARG A 239 15.92 11.55 -1.57
N PHE A 240 15.30 12.50 -0.87
CA PHE A 240 14.31 13.39 -1.44
C PHE A 240 14.83 14.82 -1.35
N THR A 241 14.73 15.53 -2.46
CA THR A 241 15.19 16.92 -2.59
C THR A 241 14.07 17.76 -3.19
N LEU A 242 13.81 18.94 -2.63
CA LEU A 242 12.90 19.91 -3.22
C LEU A 242 13.74 20.95 -3.97
N GLU A 243 13.63 20.97 -5.29
CA GLU A 243 14.24 22.04 -6.08
C GLU A 243 13.35 23.28 -5.99
N ASP A 244 13.93 24.43 -5.65
CA ASP A 244 13.23 25.71 -5.78
C ASP A 244 12.91 25.94 -7.27
N PRO A 245 11.70 26.41 -7.61
CA PRO A 245 11.41 26.78 -8.99
C PRO A 245 12.37 27.89 -9.41
N ALA A 246 13.20 27.59 -10.41
CA ALA A 246 14.07 28.54 -11.08
C ALA A 246 13.27 29.68 -11.77
#